data_AF-A0A3D3VWX9-F1
#
_entry.id   AF-A0A3D3VWX9-F1
#
_cell.length_a   1.000
_cell.length_b   1.000
_cell.length_c   1.000
_cell.angle_alpha   90.00
_cell.angle_beta   90.00
_cell.angle_gamma   90.00
#
_symmetry.space_group_name_H-M   'P 1'
#
loop_
_entity.id
_entity.type
_entity.pdbx_description
1 polymer ?
#
loop_
_entity_poly.entity_id
_entity_poly.type
_entity_poly.pdbx_seq_one_letter_code
_entity_poly.pdbx_strand_id
1 'polypeptide(L)' 'MEFLTKLFGSNQREIKKLQPIVDKINSFGLEYKKLSDEALKGKTGELRKRVEDGETLDEILPEAFAVVREAADRV' A
#
# COMPACT_ATOMS: atom_id res chain seq x y z
N MET A 1 9.76 -28.11 -22.90
CA MET A 1 10.39 -27.65 -21.65
C MET A 1 10.00 -26.21 -21.27
N GLU A 2 9.75 -25.28 -22.21
CA GLU A 2 9.24 -23.93 -21.89
C GLU A 2 7.77 -23.87 -21.42
N PHE A 3 6.94 -24.82 -21.87
CA PHE A 3 5.53 -24.87 -21.51
C PHE A 3 5.32 -25.19 -20.02
N LEU A 4 6.20 -26.00 -19.43
CA LEU A 4 6.16 -26.35 -18.01
C LEU A 4 6.65 -25.20 -17.12
N THR A 5 7.63 -24.41 -17.53
CA THR A 5 8.03 -23.19 -16.79
C THR A 5 6.96 -22.09 -16.84
N LYS A 6 6.18 -21.98 -17.92
CA LYS A 6 4.98 -21.11 -17.93
C LYS A 6 3.88 -21.57 -16.97
N LEU A 7 3.75 -22.89 -16.76
CA LEU A 7 2.73 -23.48 -15.87
C LEU A 7 3.16 -23.54 -14.39
N PHE A 8 4.45 -23.73 -14.10
CA PHE A 8 4.99 -23.89 -12.74
C PHE A 8 5.82 -22.69 -12.23
N GLY A 9 6.24 -21.76 -13.10
CA GLY A 9 7.28 -20.77 -12.80
C GLY A 9 6.91 -19.32 -13.13
N SER A 10 5.64 -18.96 -13.12
CA SER A 10 5.21 -17.61 -13.51
C SER A 10 4.66 -16.80 -12.34
N ASN A 11 5.53 -16.45 -11.38
CA ASN A 11 5.24 -15.39 -10.39
C ASN A 11 4.83 -14.07 -11.08
N GLN A 12 5.10 -13.93 -12.37
CA GLN A 12 4.70 -12.80 -13.19
C GLN A 12 3.19 -12.53 -13.17
N ARG A 13 2.34 -13.55 -12.98
CA ARG A 13 0.89 -13.34 -12.82
C ARG A 13 0.56 -12.64 -11.51
N GLU A 14 1.18 -13.07 -10.41
CA GLU A 14 0.98 -12.43 -9.09
C GLU A 14 1.59 -11.03 -9.05
N ILE A 15 2.79 -10.84 -9.62
CA ILE A 15 3.42 -9.52 -9.75
C ILE A 15 2.48 -8.56 -10.52
N LYS A 16 1.88 -9.01 -11.63
CA LYS A 16 0.91 -8.20 -12.38
C LYS A 16 -0.34 -7.83 -11.58
N LYS A 17 -0.78 -8.68 -10.65
CA LYS A 17 -1.91 -8.36 -9.75
C LYS A 17 -1.52 -7.36 -8.67
N LEU A 18 -0.29 -7.43 -8.16
CA LEU A 18 0.20 -6.55 -7.09
C LEU A 18 0.61 -5.17 -7.62
N GLN A 19 1.06 -5.09 -8.88
CA GLN A 19 1.57 -3.84 -9.46
C GLN A 19 0.62 -2.64 -9.32
N PRO A 20 -0.70 -2.76 -9.58
CA PRO A 20 -1.63 -1.64 -9.40
C PRO A 20 -1.73 -1.17 -7.94
N ILE A 21 -1.63 -2.09 -6.97
CA ILE A 21 -1.64 -1.76 -5.54
C ILE A 21 -0.36 -0.99 -5.19
N VAL A 22 0.79 -1.46 -5.68
CA VAL A 22 2.09 -0.79 -5.50
C VAL A 22 2.07 0.62 -6.12
N ASP A 23 1.51 0.77 -7.32
CA ASP A 23 1.40 2.06 -7.98
C ASP A 23 0.50 3.02 -7.18
N LYS A 24 -0.60 2.51 -6.61
CA LYS A 24 -1.47 3.27 -5.72
C LYS A 24 -0.75 3.70 -4.43
N ILE A 25 -0.02 2.80 -3.78
CA ILE A 25 0.82 3.13 -2.61
C ILE A 25 1.81 4.25 -2.96
N ASN A 26 2.52 4.11 -4.09
CA ASN A 26 3.51 5.09 -4.54
C ASN A 26 2.89 6.46 -4.84
N SER A 27 1.65 6.50 -5.30
CA SER A 27 0.95 7.76 -5.59
C SER A 27 0.77 8.66 -4.36
N PHE A 28 0.69 8.08 -3.16
CA PHE A 28 0.61 8.83 -1.89
C PHE A 28 1.97 9.35 -1.40
N GLY A 29 3.09 8.75 -1.86
CA GLY A 29 4.41 9.00 -1.27
C GLY A 29 4.86 10.47 -1.32
N LEU A 30 4.63 11.17 -2.45
CA LEU A 30 4.99 12.59 -2.57
C LEU A 30 4.16 13.50 -1.68
N GLU A 31 2.94 13.12 -1.37
CA GLU A 31 2.06 13.85 -0.46
C GLU A 31 2.47 13.59 0.99
N TYR A 32 2.73 12.33 1.35
CA TYR A 32 3.00 11.94 2.73
C TYR A 32 4.38 12.39 3.21
N LYS A 33 5.35 12.46 2.29
CA LYS A 33 6.65 13.05 2.55
C LYS A 33 6.59 14.51 2.99
N LYS A 34 5.51 15.23 2.68
CA LYS A 34 5.30 16.63 3.08
C LYS A 34 4.63 16.77 4.45
N LEU A 35 4.09 15.70 5.01
CA LEU A 35 3.41 15.73 6.31
C LEU A 35 4.43 15.91 7.45
N SER A 36 4.05 16.63 8.51
CA SER A 36 4.79 16.58 9.77
C SER A 36 4.64 15.21 10.45
N ASP A 37 5.44 14.93 11.46
CA ASP A 37 5.34 13.67 12.21
C ASP A 37 3.99 13.53 12.92
N GLU A 38 3.44 14.64 13.43
CA GLU A 38 2.11 14.69 14.05
C GLU A 38 1.02 14.40 13.02
N ALA A 39 1.12 15.00 11.83
CA ALA A 39 0.17 14.78 10.75
C ALA A 39 0.22 13.33 10.24
N LEU A 40 1.42 12.76 10.09
CA LEU A 40 1.60 11.35 9.69
C LEU A 40 1.02 10.39 10.75
N LYS A 41 1.24 10.66 12.04
CA LYS A 41 0.61 9.89 13.14
C LYS A 41 -0.93 10.02 13.09
N GLY A 42 -1.45 11.20 12.77
CA GLY A 42 -2.88 11.49 12.64
C GLY A 42 -3.60 10.59 11.62
N LYS A 43 -2.93 10.19 10.54
CA LYS A 43 -3.47 9.28 9.51
C LYS A 43 -3.94 7.94 10.10
N THR A 44 -3.33 7.46 11.18
CA THR A 44 -3.77 6.21 11.84
C THR A 44 -5.19 6.35 12.40
N GLY A 45 -5.51 7.51 12.99
CA GLY A 45 -6.85 7.80 13.49
C GLY A 45 -7.88 7.90 12.37
N GLU A 46 -7.52 8.56 11.27
CA GLU A 46 -8.37 8.68 10.07
C GLU A 46 -8.70 7.30 9.46
N LEU A 47 -7.67 6.46 9.27
CA LEU A 47 -7.84 5.13 8.69
C LEU A 47 -8.67 4.21 9.59
N ARG A 48 -8.46 4.27 10.91
CA ARG A 48 -9.28 3.52 11.88
C ARG A 48 -10.74 3.92 11.79
N LYS A 49 -11.01 5.23 11.78
CA LYS A 49 -12.37 5.75 11.66
C LYS A 49 -13.05 5.28 10.38
N ARG A 50 -12.35 5.31 9.25
CA ARG A 50 -12.90 4.83 7.96
C ARG A 50 -13.30 3.35 8.01
N VAL A 51 -12.52 2.52 8.69
CA VAL A 51 -12.88 1.10 8.90
C VAL A 51 -14.07 0.95 9.83
N GLU A 52 -14.16 1.75 10.90
CA GLU A 52 -15.32 1.79 11.78
C GLU A 52 -16.59 2.27 11.05
N ASP A 53 -16.45 3.19 10.10
CA ASP A 53 -17.51 3.72 9.24
C ASP A 53 -17.91 2.77 8.09
N GLY A 54 -17.23 1.61 7.97
CA GLY A 54 -17.62 0.51 7.09
C GLY A 54 -16.71 0.25 5.90
N GLU A 55 -15.61 1.00 5.72
CA GLU A 55 -14.59 0.63 4.74
C GLU A 55 -13.86 -0.65 5.14
N THR A 56 -13.52 -1.46 4.15
CA THR A 56 -12.76 -2.69 4.33
C THR A 56 -11.27 -2.42 4.47
N LEU A 57 -10.54 -3.39 5.05
CA LEU A 57 -9.08 -3.33 5.12
C LEU A 57 -8.43 -3.27 3.74
N ASP A 58 -9.04 -3.89 2.73
CA ASP A 58 -8.53 -3.87 1.36
C ASP A 58 -8.65 -2.47 0.71
N GLU A 59 -9.71 -1.72 1.06
CA GLU A 59 -9.91 -0.35 0.57
C GLU A 59 -8.90 0.62 1.17
N ILE A 60 -8.53 0.46 2.45
CA ILE A 60 -7.52 1.30 3.11
C ILE A 60 -6.09 0.81 2.91
N LEU A 61 -5.89 -0.42 2.40
CA LEU A 61 -4.58 -1.08 2.29
C LEU A 61 -3.52 -0.18 1.62
N PRO A 62 -3.78 0.45 0.45
CA PRO A 62 -2.75 1.23 -0.23
C PRO A 62 -2.33 2.47 0.57
N GLU A 63 -3.28 3.10 1.25
CA GLU A 63 -3.03 4.29 2.04
C GLU A 63 -2.29 3.96 3.34
N ALA A 64 -2.71 2.89 4.02
CA ALA A 64 -2.06 2.39 5.23
C ALA A 64 -0.59 2.00 4.96
N PHE A 65 -0.31 1.33 3.83
CA PHE A 65 1.05 0.99 3.44
C PHE A 65 1.90 2.22 3.11
N ALA A 66 1.31 3.27 2.54
CA ALA A 66 2.01 4.53 2.33
C ALA A 66 2.38 5.22 3.64
N VAL A 67 1.49 5.21 4.65
CA VAL A 67 1.80 5.73 6.00
C VAL A 67 2.96 4.95 6.63
N VAL A 68 2.91 3.62 6.60
CA VAL A 68 3.95 2.75 7.19
C VAL A 68 5.29 2.96 6.50
N ARG A 69 5.32 3.06 5.17
CA ARG A 69 6.54 3.29 4.41
C ARG A 69 7.18 4.64 4.78
N GLU A 70 6.40 5.72 4.80
CA GLU A 70 6.91 7.04 5.17
C GLU A 70 7.41 7.05 6.63
N ALA A 71 6.71 6.35 7.53
CA ALA A 71 7.18 6.20 8.91
C ALA A 71 8.51 5.44 9.01
N ALA A 72 8.68 4.39 8.19
CA ALA A 72 9.93 3.64 8.11
C ALA A 72 11.08 4.45 7.49
N ASP A 73 10.80 5.34 6.54
CA ASP A 73 11.80 6.22 5.94
C ASP A 73 12.31 7.31 6.92
N ARG A 74 11.55 7.62 7.98
CA ARG A 74 11.89 8.66 8.98
C ARG A 74 12.64 8.14 10.21
N VAL A 75 12.63 6.84 10.46
CA VAL A 75 13.18 6.19 11.68
C VAL A 75 14.42 5.39 11.34
#